data_AF-A0A552ZNE9-F1
#
_entry.id   AF-A0A552ZNE9-F1
#
_cell.length_a   1.000
_cell.length_b   1.000
_cell.length_c   1.000
_cell.angle_alpha   90.00
_cell.angle_beta   90.00
_cell.angle_gamma   90.00
#
_symmetry.space_group_name_H-M   'P 1'
#
loop_
_entity.id
_entity.type
_entity.pdbx_description
1 polymer ?
#
loop_
_entity_poly.entity_id
_entity_poly.type
_entity_poly.pdbx_seq_one_letter_code
_entity_poly.pdbx_strand_id
1 'polypeptide(L)'
;MGSKYRLLPHLERVFAEIGGETAVDAFSGSGVVSYLLKVQGFAVTSNDFLNFPAVIAAATVQNSSVRLDQDLIDTICGPPADDRDFIQSTFDGLYFTAEDRQFLDSAWSHIDRLTGHRRNLAISALVLSAARKQPRGVFTFTDGTKYADGRRDLKLSLREHFRERALDYNATVFSNGRRSRARRGDVFEIPDTTADLVYLDPPYAPPSDDNDYIKRYHFLEGLSVYWRDVTIMANTKTKKLEKRFTPFAYKRTIEDALLRSFEHFADAGAIVLSYSSNAIPEAARIRDLLGKVKPSVEVIAIDHKYSFGTHVAAARRDVSEYLFIGRD
;
A
#
# COMPACT_ATOMS: atom_id res chain seq x y z
N MET A 1 6.63 -2.05 -3.41
CA MET A 1 7.36 -3.13 -4.14
C MET A 1 7.31 -2.83 -5.64
N GLY A 2 8.34 -3.25 -6.38
CA GLY A 2 8.68 -2.73 -7.71
C GLY A 2 7.82 -3.12 -8.91
N SER A 3 6.69 -3.84 -8.77
CA SER A 3 5.88 -4.23 -9.95
C SER A 3 5.12 -3.05 -10.56
N LYS A 4 4.54 -2.17 -9.73
CA LYS A 4 3.69 -1.08 -10.23
C LYS A 4 4.45 0.03 -10.93
N TYR A 5 5.73 0.28 -10.64
CA TYR A 5 6.53 1.29 -11.36
C TYR A 5 6.60 1.03 -12.87
N ARG A 6 6.57 -0.24 -13.29
CA ARG A 6 6.53 -0.62 -14.71
C ARG A 6 5.11 -0.51 -15.30
N LEU A 7 4.08 -0.59 -14.46
CA LEU A 7 2.69 -0.43 -14.85
C LEU A 7 2.30 1.05 -14.99
N LEU A 8 2.95 1.96 -14.25
CA LEU A 8 2.61 3.39 -14.22
C LEU A 8 2.54 4.04 -15.60
N PRO A 9 3.49 3.85 -16.54
CA PRO A 9 3.40 4.49 -17.86
C PRO A 9 2.22 3.98 -18.71
N HIS A 10 1.71 2.79 -18.42
CA HIS A 10 0.52 2.25 -19.08
C HIS A 10 -0.74 2.83 -18.44
N LEU A 11 -0.80 2.87 -17.11
CA LEU A 11 -1.90 3.50 -16.37
C LEU A 11 -2.02 4.99 -16.70
N GLU A 12 -0.90 5.71 -16.77
CA GLU A 12 -0.85 7.12 -17.14
C GLU A 12 -1.54 7.37 -18.48
N ARG A 13 -1.22 6.57 -19.50
CA ARG A 13 -1.84 6.68 -20.83
C ARG A 13 -3.32 6.35 -20.80
N VAL A 14 -3.70 5.26 -20.13
CA VAL A 14 -5.11 4.84 -20.01
C VAL A 14 -5.94 5.91 -19.31
N PHE A 15 -5.45 6.46 -18.20
CA PHE A 15 -6.14 7.52 -17.45
C PHE A 15 -6.23 8.83 -18.23
N ALA A 16 -5.19 9.19 -18.99
CA ALA A 16 -5.21 10.37 -19.85
C ALA A 16 -6.19 10.22 -21.03
N GLU A 17 -6.34 9.02 -21.57
CA GLU A 17 -7.31 8.71 -22.62
C GLU A 17 -8.76 8.75 -22.10
N ILE A 18 -9.00 8.21 -20.91
CA ILE A 18 -10.32 8.24 -20.28
C ILE A 18 -10.68 9.69 -19.89
N GLY A 19 -9.75 10.43 -19.31
CA GLY A 19 -9.96 11.78 -18.83
C GLY A 19 -10.94 11.85 -17.65
N GLY A 20 -11.55 13.01 -17.44
CA GLY A 20 -12.47 13.29 -16.34
C GLY A 20 -11.89 14.20 -15.26
N GLU A 21 -12.65 14.42 -14.19
CA GLU A 21 -12.26 15.27 -13.07
C GLU A 21 -12.13 14.53 -11.75
N THR A 22 -12.82 13.40 -11.60
CA THR A 22 -12.92 12.62 -10.37
C THR A 22 -12.44 11.20 -10.57
N ALA A 23 -11.65 10.70 -9.62
CA ALA A 23 -11.17 9.33 -9.66
C ALA A 23 -11.24 8.64 -8.30
N VAL A 24 -11.49 7.34 -8.30
CA VAL A 24 -11.41 6.48 -7.12
C VAL A 24 -10.28 5.48 -7.30
N ASP A 25 -9.39 5.39 -6.32
CA ASP A 25 -8.44 4.29 -6.17
C ASP A 25 -8.89 3.45 -4.98
N ALA A 26 -9.60 2.35 -5.27
CA ALA A 26 -10.30 1.57 -4.25
C ALA A 26 -9.37 0.75 -3.34
N PHE A 27 -8.15 0.47 -3.81
CA PHE A 27 -7.14 -0.38 -3.18
C PHE A 27 -5.76 0.29 -3.24
N SER A 28 -5.64 1.44 -2.59
CA SER A 28 -4.53 2.37 -2.80
C SER A 28 -3.15 1.81 -2.47
N GLY A 29 -3.01 0.88 -1.53
CA GLY A 29 -1.76 0.22 -1.20
C GLY A 29 -0.60 1.19 -0.91
N SER A 30 0.35 1.30 -1.83
CA SER A 30 1.46 2.27 -1.67
C SER A 30 1.10 3.73 -1.97
N GLY A 31 -0.13 3.99 -2.43
CA GLY A 31 -0.61 5.30 -2.86
C GLY A 31 -0.09 5.76 -4.22
N VAL A 32 0.72 4.97 -4.92
CA VAL A 32 1.41 5.41 -6.15
C VAL A 32 0.44 5.68 -7.31
N VAL A 33 -0.63 4.89 -7.45
CA VAL A 33 -1.63 5.09 -8.51
C VAL A 33 -2.53 6.28 -8.18
N SER A 34 -3.03 6.36 -6.95
CA SER A 34 -3.68 7.57 -6.43
C SER A 34 -2.86 8.85 -6.65
N TYR A 35 -1.54 8.78 -6.42
CA TYR A 35 -0.64 9.92 -6.61
C TYR A 35 -0.51 10.28 -8.10
N LEU A 36 -0.41 9.29 -8.99
CA LEU A 36 -0.43 9.50 -10.45
C LEU A 36 -1.73 10.19 -10.89
N LEU A 37 -2.88 9.71 -10.44
CA LEU A 37 -4.18 10.34 -10.72
C LEU A 37 -4.21 11.80 -10.25
N LYS A 38 -3.70 12.08 -9.05
CA LYS A 38 -3.59 13.46 -8.56
C LYS A 38 -2.68 14.32 -9.46
N VAL A 39 -1.54 13.78 -9.89
CA VAL A 39 -0.61 14.45 -10.82
C VAL A 39 -1.30 14.77 -12.15
N GLN A 40 -2.17 13.88 -12.64
CA GLN A 40 -2.96 14.09 -13.85
C GLN A 40 -4.16 15.03 -13.67
N GLY A 41 -4.35 15.62 -12.48
CA GLY A 41 -5.35 16.66 -12.24
C GLY A 41 -6.68 16.17 -11.66
N PHE A 42 -6.82 14.88 -11.35
CA PHE A 42 -8.04 14.35 -10.74
C PHE A 42 -8.22 14.79 -9.28
N ALA A 43 -9.47 14.97 -8.86
CA ALA A 43 -9.89 14.88 -7.47
C ALA A 43 -10.00 13.40 -7.09
N VAL A 44 -9.12 12.92 -6.22
CA VAL A 44 -8.94 11.48 -5.97
C VAL A 44 -9.56 11.06 -4.64
N THR A 45 -10.41 10.05 -4.63
CA THR A 45 -10.77 9.30 -3.42
C THR A 45 -9.93 8.02 -3.35
N SER A 46 -8.94 8.01 -2.46
CA SER A 46 -8.11 6.84 -2.16
C SER A 46 -8.70 6.05 -1.01
N ASN A 47 -8.83 4.73 -1.16
CA ASN A 47 -9.29 3.84 -0.10
C ASN A 47 -8.30 2.69 0.10
N ASP A 48 -8.21 2.18 1.32
CA ASP A 48 -7.60 0.89 1.58
C ASP A 48 -8.23 0.21 2.80
N PHE A 49 -8.15 -1.11 2.86
CA PHE A 49 -8.62 -1.88 3.99
C PHE A 49 -7.68 -1.79 5.20
N LEU A 50 -6.38 -1.59 4.96
CA LEU A 50 -5.35 -1.45 5.98
C LEU A 50 -5.14 0.00 6.38
N ASN A 51 -4.62 0.22 7.59
CA ASN A 51 -4.37 1.56 8.10
C ASN A 51 -3.15 2.22 7.45
N PHE A 52 -2.03 1.51 7.34
CA PHE A 52 -0.80 2.14 6.83
C PHE A 52 -0.93 2.65 5.38
N PRO A 53 -1.61 1.97 4.44
CA PRO A 53 -1.88 2.49 3.10
C PRO A 53 -2.76 3.73 3.12
N ALA A 54 -3.83 3.71 3.91
CA ALA A 54 -4.74 4.85 4.06
C ALA A 54 -4.02 6.08 4.61
N VAL A 55 -3.09 5.90 5.57
CA VAL A 55 -2.24 6.98 6.10
C VAL A 55 -1.28 7.52 5.04
N ILE A 56 -0.68 6.66 4.22
CA ILE A 56 0.17 7.09 3.10
C ILE A 56 -0.63 7.91 2.10
N ALA A 57 -1.82 7.45 1.69
CA ALA A 57 -2.69 8.21 0.80
C ALA A 57 -3.12 9.56 1.44
N ALA A 58 -3.38 9.59 2.75
CA ALA A 58 -3.69 10.82 3.46
C ALA A 58 -2.49 11.80 3.51
N ALA A 59 -1.26 11.28 3.47
CA ALA A 59 -0.03 12.06 3.51
C ALA A 59 0.39 12.60 2.14
N THR A 60 0.16 11.85 1.05
CA THR A 60 0.69 12.18 -0.29
C THR A 60 -0.40 12.63 -1.27
N VAL A 61 -1.63 12.13 -1.13
CA VAL A 61 -2.74 12.38 -2.05
C VAL A 61 -3.69 13.42 -1.47
N GLN A 62 -4.26 13.16 -0.29
CA GLN A 62 -5.20 14.10 0.36
C GLN A 62 -4.51 15.42 0.78
N ASN A 63 -3.25 15.34 1.23
CA ASN A 63 -2.48 16.50 1.66
C ASN A 63 -2.04 17.36 0.46
N SER A 64 -2.32 18.65 0.51
CA SER A 64 -1.96 19.59 -0.58
C SER A 64 -0.88 20.59 -0.21
N SER A 65 -0.52 20.72 1.08
CA SER A 65 0.36 21.82 1.52
C SER A 65 1.16 21.57 2.79
N VAL A 66 0.74 20.67 3.67
CA VAL A 66 1.39 20.46 4.96
C VAL A 66 2.69 19.70 4.76
N ARG A 67 3.76 20.16 5.38
CA ARG A 67 5.07 19.49 5.42
C ARG A 67 5.55 19.36 6.86
N LEU A 68 6.46 18.43 7.10
CA LEU A 68 7.22 18.34 8.34
C LEU A 68 8.37 19.36 8.27
N ASP A 69 8.39 20.33 9.18
CA ASP A 69 9.54 21.22 9.33
C ASP A 69 10.72 20.49 9.98
N GLN A 70 11.91 21.07 9.85
CA GLN A 70 13.14 20.46 10.33
C GLN A 70 13.13 20.27 11.86
N ASP A 71 12.61 21.25 12.59
CA ASP A 71 12.52 21.20 14.06
C ASP A 71 11.65 20.05 14.54
N LEU A 72 10.52 19.78 13.87
CA LEU A 72 9.66 18.64 14.17
C LEU A 72 10.36 17.32 13.83
N ILE A 73 11.08 17.24 12.71
CA ILE A 73 11.87 16.05 12.35
C ILE A 73 12.92 15.77 13.43
N ASP A 74 13.65 16.79 13.87
CA ASP A 74 14.67 16.65 14.91
C ASP A 74 14.09 16.36 16.28
N THR A 75 12.89 16.87 16.59
CA THR A 75 12.12 16.51 17.80
C THR A 75 11.76 15.02 17.80
N ILE A 76 11.20 14.50 16.70
CA ILE A 76 10.86 13.07 16.57
C ILE A 76 12.12 12.20 16.62
N CYS A 77 13.22 12.69 16.04
CA CYS A 77 14.54 12.08 16.12
C CYS A 77 15.31 12.39 17.41
N GLY A 78 14.69 13.03 18.41
CA GLY A 78 15.29 13.37 19.68
C GLY A 78 15.09 12.29 20.76
N PRO A 79 15.31 12.66 22.04
CA PRO A 79 14.91 11.86 23.20
C PRO A 79 13.39 11.60 23.21
N PRO A 80 12.92 10.51 23.86
CA PRO A 80 11.50 10.17 23.90
C PRO A 80 10.69 11.20 24.69
N ALA A 81 9.43 11.38 24.28
CA ALA A 81 8.49 12.32 24.88
C ALA A 81 7.79 11.75 26.13
N ASP A 82 7.78 10.43 26.27
CA ASP A 82 7.25 9.65 27.39
C ASP A 82 8.06 8.35 27.55
N ASP A 83 7.62 7.46 28.44
CA ASP A 83 8.33 6.24 28.85
C ASP A 83 7.86 4.96 28.13
N ARG A 84 7.11 5.08 27.03
CA ARG A 84 6.59 3.92 26.30
C ARG A 84 7.72 3.00 25.80
N ASP A 85 7.50 1.70 25.95
CA ASP A 85 8.49 0.68 25.59
C ASP A 85 7.86 -0.52 24.86
N PHE A 86 6.65 -0.36 24.32
CA PHE A 86 5.89 -1.47 23.76
C PHE A 86 6.64 -2.20 22.65
N ILE A 87 7.32 -1.48 21.74
CA ILE A 87 8.03 -2.08 20.62
C ILE A 87 9.29 -2.80 21.13
N GLN A 88 10.01 -2.19 22.08
CA GLN A 88 11.15 -2.80 22.75
C GLN A 88 10.77 -4.11 23.45
N SER A 89 9.76 -4.08 24.33
CA SER A 89 9.33 -5.24 25.14
C SER A 89 8.67 -6.32 24.29
N THR A 90 7.82 -5.94 23.34
CA THR A 90 7.09 -6.90 22.51
C THR A 90 7.98 -7.53 21.45
N PHE A 91 8.86 -6.78 20.80
CA PHE A 91 9.65 -7.27 19.68
C PHE A 91 11.13 -7.48 20.02
N ASP A 92 11.45 -7.72 21.29
CA ASP A 92 12.84 -7.96 21.69
C ASP A 92 13.45 -9.15 20.92
N GLY A 93 14.68 -8.95 20.44
CA GLY A 93 15.38 -9.88 19.55
C GLY A 93 14.78 -10.04 18.13
N LEU A 94 13.68 -9.35 17.79
CA LEU A 94 13.01 -9.46 16.49
C LEU A 94 13.22 -8.22 15.61
N TYR A 95 13.37 -8.46 14.31
CA TYR A 95 13.37 -7.51 13.18
C TYR A 95 14.52 -6.51 13.13
N PHE A 96 14.75 -5.79 14.23
CA PHE A 96 15.67 -4.68 14.32
C PHE A 96 16.63 -4.83 15.50
N THR A 97 17.60 -3.92 15.62
CA THR A 97 18.48 -3.86 16.80
C THR A 97 17.72 -3.29 18.00
N ALA A 98 18.29 -3.40 19.20
CA ALA A 98 17.71 -2.80 20.40
C ALA A 98 17.57 -1.27 20.26
N GLU A 99 18.59 -0.60 19.72
CA GLU A 99 18.58 0.85 19.45
C GLU A 99 17.49 1.24 18.45
N ASP A 100 17.33 0.48 17.37
CA ASP A 100 16.30 0.73 16.36
C ASP A 100 14.89 0.55 16.96
N ARG A 101 14.66 -0.46 17.80
CA ARG A 101 13.37 -0.65 18.51
C ARG A 101 13.09 0.49 19.48
N GLN A 102 14.09 0.91 20.25
CA GLN A 102 13.98 2.06 21.15
C GLN A 102 13.65 3.35 20.38
N PHE A 103 14.26 3.55 19.21
CA PHE A 103 13.92 4.68 18.35
C PHE A 103 12.46 4.62 17.87
N LEU A 104 11.94 3.46 17.48
CA LEU A 104 10.54 3.35 17.05
C LEU A 104 9.56 3.76 18.17
N ASP A 105 9.79 3.33 19.41
CA ASP A 105 9.00 3.77 20.58
C ASP A 105 9.13 5.28 20.81
N SER A 106 10.36 5.79 20.83
CA SER A 106 10.66 7.21 20.98
C SER A 106 9.99 8.06 19.91
N ALA A 107 10.10 7.69 18.64
CA ALA A 107 9.48 8.42 17.54
C ALA A 107 7.96 8.43 17.68
N TRP A 108 7.36 7.30 18.06
CA TRP A 108 5.92 7.23 18.27
C TRP A 108 5.44 8.10 19.43
N SER A 109 6.21 8.26 20.50
CA SER A 109 5.87 9.16 21.61
C SER A 109 5.63 10.61 21.19
N HIS A 110 6.35 11.07 20.16
CA HIS A 110 6.15 12.39 19.55
C HIS A 110 5.00 12.38 18.53
N ILE A 111 4.97 11.38 17.64
CA ILE A 111 3.96 11.26 16.58
C ILE A 111 2.54 11.18 17.15
N ASP A 112 2.37 10.56 18.31
CA ASP A 112 1.09 10.43 19.00
C ASP A 112 0.45 11.76 19.43
N ARG A 113 1.28 12.81 19.59
CA ARG A 113 0.85 14.16 19.93
C ARG A 113 0.50 15.00 18.70
N LEU A 114 0.80 14.51 17.50
CA LEU A 114 0.50 15.19 16.24
C LEU A 114 -0.93 14.90 15.80
N THR A 115 -1.47 15.78 14.97
CA THR A 115 -2.78 15.61 14.33
C THR A 115 -2.70 15.90 12.83
N GLY A 116 -3.74 15.50 12.09
CA GLY A 116 -3.86 15.78 10.66
C GLY A 116 -2.68 15.30 9.82
N HIS A 117 -2.34 16.07 8.77
CA HIS A 117 -1.32 15.66 7.81
C HIS A 117 0.11 15.59 8.36
N ARG A 118 0.43 16.33 9.44
CA ARG A 118 1.73 16.20 10.12
C ARG A 118 1.88 14.80 10.70
N ARG A 119 0.84 14.30 11.39
CA ARG A 119 0.81 12.92 11.88
C ARG A 119 0.93 11.92 10.74
N ASN A 120 0.18 12.12 9.66
CA ASN A 120 0.18 11.19 8.52
C ASN A 120 1.54 11.11 7.83
N LEU A 121 2.22 12.24 7.61
CA LEU A 121 3.58 12.29 7.05
C LEU A 121 4.58 11.59 7.96
N ALA A 122 4.53 11.85 9.27
CA ALA A 122 5.46 11.24 10.22
C ALA A 122 5.27 9.71 10.32
N ILE A 123 4.02 9.23 10.37
CA ILE A 123 3.73 7.79 10.33
C ILE A 123 4.21 7.18 9.00
N SER A 124 3.95 7.83 7.88
CA SER A 124 4.36 7.35 6.56
C SER A 124 5.89 7.23 6.45
N ALA A 125 6.61 8.25 6.93
CA ALA A 125 8.06 8.23 7.01
C ALA A 125 8.56 7.06 7.87
N LEU A 126 8.01 6.88 9.09
CA LEU A 126 8.39 5.80 10.00
C LEU A 126 8.12 4.40 9.42
N VAL A 127 6.97 4.22 8.77
CA VAL A 127 6.60 2.97 8.08
C VAL A 127 7.57 2.68 6.94
N LEU A 128 7.92 3.68 6.13
CA LEU A 128 8.86 3.51 5.04
C LEU A 128 10.29 3.25 5.53
N SER A 129 10.70 3.88 6.64
CA SER A 129 11.97 3.61 7.33
C SER A 129 12.06 2.14 7.73
N ALA A 130 11.05 1.62 8.42
CA ALA A 130 10.97 0.21 8.82
C ALA A 130 10.99 -0.73 7.61
N ALA A 131 10.22 -0.42 6.56
CA ALA A 131 10.17 -1.23 5.34
C ALA A 131 11.49 -1.25 4.56
N ARG A 132 12.25 -0.14 4.56
CA ARG A 132 13.56 -0.05 3.87
C ARG A 132 14.66 -0.77 4.65
N LYS A 133 14.65 -0.63 5.98
CA LYS A 133 15.60 -1.29 6.87
C LYS A 133 15.40 -2.80 6.93
N GLN A 134 14.17 -3.29 6.79
CA GLN A 134 13.89 -4.74 6.77
C GLN A 134 14.26 -5.35 5.40
N PRO A 135 15.04 -6.45 5.34
CA PRO A 135 15.34 -7.11 4.07
C PRO A 135 14.07 -7.48 3.31
N ARG A 136 14.05 -7.22 2.00
CA ARG A 136 12.86 -7.37 1.12
C ARG A 136 11.62 -6.55 1.53
N GLY A 137 11.67 -5.79 2.62
CA GLY A 137 10.56 -5.00 3.15
C GLY A 137 9.36 -5.83 3.64
N VAL A 138 9.58 -7.07 4.06
CA VAL A 138 8.53 -7.97 4.58
C VAL A 138 8.90 -8.52 5.94
N PHE A 139 7.88 -8.78 6.76
CA PHE A 139 8.01 -9.15 8.18
C PHE A 139 7.62 -10.61 8.45
N THR A 140 7.77 -11.48 7.44
CA THR A 140 7.51 -12.92 7.53
C THR A 140 8.66 -13.71 8.16
N PHE A 141 9.78 -13.07 8.45
CA PHE A 141 10.93 -13.61 9.16
C PHE A 141 11.53 -12.52 10.06
N THR A 142 12.15 -12.92 11.17
CA THR A 142 12.57 -12.02 12.25
C THR A 142 14.05 -11.68 12.25
N ASP A 143 14.88 -12.53 11.64
CA ASP A 143 16.32 -12.29 11.51
C ASP A 143 16.59 -11.26 10.41
N GLY A 144 16.95 -10.03 10.80
CA GLY A 144 17.26 -8.93 9.89
C GLY A 144 18.58 -9.08 9.11
N THR A 145 19.42 -10.06 9.47
CA THR A 145 20.63 -10.41 8.68
C THR A 145 20.32 -11.37 7.54
N LYS A 146 19.22 -12.12 7.66
CA LYS A 146 18.75 -13.04 6.64
C LYS A 146 18.30 -12.26 5.40
N TYR A 147 18.84 -12.65 4.24
CA TYR A 147 18.61 -11.97 2.96
C TYR A 147 19.17 -10.54 2.88
N ALA A 148 20.12 -10.18 3.74
CA ALA A 148 20.85 -8.93 3.58
C ALA A 148 21.63 -8.94 2.26
N ASP A 149 21.35 -7.97 1.39
CA ASP A 149 21.91 -7.83 0.04
C ASP A 149 23.00 -6.74 -0.03
N GLY A 150 23.40 -6.20 1.13
CA GLY A 150 24.45 -5.19 1.25
C GLY A 150 24.03 -3.75 0.88
N ARG A 151 22.76 -3.53 0.49
CA ARG A 151 22.25 -2.20 0.12
C ARG A 151 22.38 -1.20 1.29
N ARG A 152 22.55 0.08 0.94
CA ARG A 152 22.66 1.20 1.89
C ARG A 152 21.55 1.20 2.93
N ASP A 153 20.31 0.94 2.51
CA ASP A 153 19.14 0.92 3.39
C ASP A 153 19.28 -0.06 4.58
N LEU A 154 20.05 -1.15 4.44
CA LEU A 154 20.23 -2.09 5.56
C LEU A 154 21.26 -1.62 6.59
N LYS A 155 22.11 -0.66 6.21
CA LYS A 155 23.21 -0.14 7.04
C LYS A 155 22.80 1.07 7.86
N LEU A 156 21.91 1.92 7.33
CA LEU A 156 21.39 3.08 8.05
C LEU A 156 20.60 2.67 9.30
N SER A 157 20.74 3.40 10.40
CA SER A 157 19.82 3.31 11.54
C SER A 157 18.39 3.72 11.13
N LEU A 158 17.39 3.28 11.88
CA LEU A 158 16.00 3.73 11.64
C LEU A 158 15.86 5.25 11.84
N ARG A 159 16.69 5.85 12.71
CA ARG A 159 16.72 7.30 12.93
C ARG A 159 17.21 8.06 11.69
N GLU A 160 18.29 7.59 11.05
CA GLU A 160 18.77 8.15 9.78
C GLU A 160 17.74 7.95 8.67
N HIS A 161 17.15 6.76 8.58
CA HIS A 161 16.04 6.52 7.65
C HIS A 161 14.90 7.50 7.87
N PHE A 162 14.47 7.73 9.11
CA PHE A 162 13.35 8.62 9.37
C PHE A 162 13.61 10.03 8.84
N ARG A 163 14.82 10.58 9.07
CA ARG A 163 15.20 11.90 8.53
C ARG A 163 15.11 11.94 7.02
N GLU A 164 15.67 10.95 6.32
CA GLU A 164 15.61 10.89 4.86
C GLU A 164 14.18 10.72 4.35
N ARG A 165 13.43 9.77 4.92
CA ARG A 165 12.07 9.46 4.47
C ARG A 165 11.10 10.60 4.76
N ALA A 166 11.29 11.37 5.83
CA ALA A 166 10.50 12.57 6.11
C ALA A 166 10.70 13.63 5.01
N LEU A 167 11.93 13.84 4.55
CA LEU A 167 12.24 14.74 3.44
C LEU A 167 11.68 14.21 2.11
N ASP A 168 11.80 12.90 1.85
CA ASP A 168 11.23 12.25 0.66
C ASP A 168 9.69 12.45 0.63
N TYR A 169 9.01 12.23 1.76
CA TYR A 169 7.56 12.45 1.84
C TYR A 169 7.18 13.93 1.70
N ASN A 170 7.94 14.87 2.28
CA ASN A 170 7.74 16.30 2.05
C ASN A 170 7.78 16.67 0.56
N ALA A 171 8.69 16.05 -0.21
CA ALA A 171 8.83 16.29 -1.64
C ALA A 171 7.62 15.80 -2.45
N THR A 172 6.83 14.87 -1.91
CA THR A 172 5.57 14.43 -2.54
C THR A 172 4.40 15.41 -2.32
N VAL A 173 4.54 16.42 -1.44
CA VAL A 173 3.42 17.30 -1.12
C VAL A 173 3.31 18.41 -2.15
N PHE A 174 2.21 18.37 -2.91
CA PHE A 174 1.81 19.41 -3.86
C PHE A 174 0.27 19.53 -3.93
N SER A 175 -0.20 20.66 -4.47
CA SER A 175 -1.60 20.90 -4.79
C SER A 175 -1.81 20.82 -6.30
N ASN A 176 -2.86 20.14 -6.73
CA ASN A 176 -3.37 20.20 -8.11
C ASN A 176 -4.62 21.11 -8.23
N GLY A 177 -4.92 21.89 -7.19
CA GLY A 177 -6.12 22.74 -7.13
C GLY A 177 -7.43 22.01 -6.83
N ARG A 178 -7.44 20.68 -6.76
CA ARG A 178 -8.61 19.85 -6.44
C ARG A 178 -8.56 19.36 -4.99
N ARG A 179 -9.70 18.86 -4.49
CA ARG A 179 -9.82 18.26 -3.15
C ARG A 179 -9.88 16.75 -3.25
N SER A 180 -8.79 16.10 -2.86
CA SER A 180 -8.72 14.63 -2.73
C SER A 180 -9.09 14.17 -1.31
N ARG A 181 -9.38 12.88 -1.15
CA ARG A 181 -9.77 12.24 0.12
C ARG A 181 -8.98 10.93 0.29
N ALA A 182 -8.66 10.58 1.52
CA ALA A 182 -8.16 9.25 1.87
C ALA A 182 -9.09 8.60 2.89
N ARG A 183 -9.38 7.31 2.71
CA ARG A 183 -10.26 6.51 3.56
C ARG A 183 -9.59 5.21 3.95
N ARG A 184 -9.98 4.70 5.12
CA ARG A 184 -9.71 3.34 5.57
C ARG A 184 -11.04 2.61 5.68
N GLY A 185 -11.27 1.58 4.89
CA GLY A 185 -12.54 0.88 4.88
C GLY A 185 -12.63 -0.23 3.83
N ASP A 186 -13.73 -0.96 3.87
CA ASP A 186 -14.05 -1.93 2.84
C ASP A 186 -14.37 -1.20 1.51
N VAL A 187 -13.98 -1.80 0.38
CA VAL A 187 -14.26 -1.27 -0.96
C VAL A 187 -15.77 -1.09 -1.19
N PHE A 188 -16.59 -1.96 -0.63
CA PHE A 188 -18.06 -1.89 -0.76
C PHE A 188 -18.70 -0.77 0.08
N GLU A 189 -17.92 -0.07 0.90
CA GLU A 189 -18.36 1.07 1.72
C GLU A 189 -17.86 2.42 1.16
N ILE A 190 -17.32 2.44 -0.06
CA ILE A 190 -16.92 3.67 -0.75
C ILE A 190 -18.18 4.35 -1.29
N PRO A 191 -18.51 5.59 -0.85
CA PRO A 191 -19.73 6.27 -1.28
C PRO A 191 -19.64 6.89 -2.68
N ASP A 192 -18.43 7.18 -3.16
CA ASP A 192 -18.18 7.81 -4.45
C ASP A 192 -18.26 6.75 -5.57
N THR A 193 -19.47 6.38 -6.00
CA THR A 193 -19.69 5.30 -6.98
C THR A 193 -19.84 5.77 -8.43
N THR A 194 -19.97 7.08 -8.65
CA THR A 194 -20.25 7.71 -9.96
C THR A 194 -19.07 8.55 -10.47
N ALA A 195 -17.84 8.23 -10.05
CA ALA A 195 -16.64 8.94 -10.50
C ALA A 195 -16.39 8.73 -12.00
N ASP A 196 -15.66 9.66 -12.62
CA ASP A 196 -15.30 9.53 -14.04
C ASP A 196 -14.40 8.31 -14.28
N LEU A 197 -13.56 7.97 -13.29
CA LEU A 197 -12.66 6.82 -13.34
C LEU A 197 -12.56 6.09 -12.00
N VAL A 198 -12.74 4.77 -12.01
CA VAL A 198 -12.47 3.90 -10.87
C VAL A 198 -11.32 2.96 -11.20
N TYR A 199 -10.26 3.02 -10.41
CA TYR A 199 -9.14 2.08 -10.46
C TYR A 199 -9.25 1.02 -9.37
N LEU A 200 -9.11 -0.24 -9.78
CA LEU A 200 -9.16 -1.43 -8.92
C LEU A 200 -7.83 -2.18 -9.02
N ASP A 201 -7.25 -2.49 -7.86
CA ASP A 201 -6.07 -3.36 -7.72
C ASP A 201 -6.24 -4.28 -6.50
N PRO A 202 -7.25 -5.15 -6.50
CA PRO A 202 -7.58 -5.96 -5.34
C PRO A 202 -6.46 -6.96 -5.04
N PRO A 203 -6.39 -7.48 -3.79
CA PRO A 203 -5.50 -8.59 -3.47
C PRO A 203 -5.72 -9.79 -4.41
N TYR A 204 -4.63 -10.30 -4.98
CA TYR A 204 -4.69 -11.48 -5.84
C TYR A 204 -4.81 -12.77 -5.03
N ALA A 205 -5.68 -13.69 -5.45
CA ALA A 205 -5.70 -15.07 -4.98
C ALA A 205 -4.74 -15.94 -5.84
N PRO A 206 -3.57 -16.36 -5.32
CA PRO A 206 -2.66 -17.20 -6.10
C PRO A 206 -3.22 -18.61 -6.28
N PRO A 207 -2.83 -19.34 -7.33
CA PRO A 207 -3.25 -20.72 -7.53
C PRO A 207 -2.80 -21.68 -6.42
N SER A 208 -1.69 -21.40 -5.73
CA SER A 208 -1.08 -22.36 -4.80
C SER A 208 -0.43 -21.75 -3.56
N ASP A 209 -0.42 -20.43 -3.39
CA ASP A 209 0.26 -19.73 -2.30
C ASP A 209 -0.66 -18.70 -1.63
N ASP A 210 -0.29 -18.28 -0.42
CA ASP A 210 -1.01 -17.30 0.40
C ASP A 210 -0.38 -15.91 0.20
N ASN A 211 -1.04 -15.04 -0.58
CA ASN A 211 -0.60 -13.66 -0.82
C ASN A 211 -1.19 -12.65 0.16
N ASP A 212 -1.48 -13.11 1.39
CA ASP A 212 -2.01 -12.27 2.45
C ASP A 212 -1.06 -11.11 2.79
N TYR A 213 -1.50 -9.90 2.48
CA TYR A 213 -0.78 -8.66 2.73
C TYR A 213 -0.57 -8.42 4.23
N ILE A 214 -1.56 -8.76 5.08
CA ILE A 214 -1.40 -8.62 6.54
C ILE A 214 -0.26 -9.51 7.00
N LYS A 215 -0.20 -10.77 6.56
CA LYS A 215 0.90 -11.68 6.93
C LYS A 215 2.29 -11.12 6.56
N ARG A 216 2.42 -10.38 5.46
CA ARG A 216 3.72 -9.83 5.00
C ARG A 216 4.06 -8.50 5.65
N TYR A 217 3.06 -7.67 5.93
CA TYR A 217 3.24 -6.29 6.37
C TYR A 217 2.62 -6.02 7.75
N HIS A 218 2.33 -7.06 8.54
CA HIS A 218 1.70 -6.94 9.87
C HIS A 218 2.43 -5.96 10.78
N PHE A 219 3.77 -5.92 10.70
CA PHE A 219 4.57 -5.01 11.51
C PHE A 219 4.34 -3.56 11.08
N LEU A 220 4.22 -3.29 9.77
CA LEU A 220 3.95 -1.95 9.25
C LEU A 220 2.53 -1.50 9.59
N GLU A 221 1.55 -2.41 9.48
CA GLU A 221 0.18 -2.16 9.91
C GLU A 221 0.13 -1.83 11.40
N GLY A 222 0.74 -2.67 12.24
CA GLY A 222 0.84 -2.44 13.68
C GLY A 222 1.57 -1.15 14.02
N LEU A 223 2.72 -0.89 13.38
CA LEU A 223 3.48 0.35 13.55
C LEU A 223 2.66 1.58 13.18
N SER A 224 1.79 1.51 12.17
CA SER A 224 0.97 2.66 11.77
C SER A 224 -0.11 3.06 12.79
N VAL A 225 -0.41 2.19 13.76
CA VAL A 225 -1.39 2.42 14.84
C VAL A 225 -0.79 2.22 16.24
N TYR A 226 0.54 2.04 16.34
CA TYR A 226 1.22 1.65 17.58
C TYR A 226 0.57 0.43 18.27
N TRP A 227 0.15 -0.55 17.46
CA TRP A 227 -0.58 -1.76 17.89
C TRP A 227 -1.84 -1.52 18.73
N ARG A 228 -2.41 -0.31 18.68
CA ARG A 228 -3.71 -0.03 19.28
C ARG A 228 -4.82 -0.62 18.42
N ASP A 229 -5.83 -1.18 19.07
CA ASP A 229 -7.02 -1.77 18.44
C ASP A 229 -6.71 -2.88 17.41
N VAL A 230 -5.57 -3.58 17.60
CA VAL A 230 -5.20 -4.77 16.81
C VAL A 230 -4.69 -5.89 17.72
N THR A 231 -5.01 -7.13 17.37
CA THR A 231 -4.61 -8.30 18.17
C THR A 231 -3.30 -8.89 17.66
N ILE A 232 -2.29 -8.95 18.52
CA ILE A 232 -1.04 -9.68 18.26
C ILE A 232 -1.24 -11.17 18.56
N MET A 233 -0.87 -12.03 17.61
CA MET A 233 -0.74 -13.47 17.82
C MET A 233 0.57 -13.78 18.55
N ALA A 234 0.58 -13.61 19.89
CA ALA A 234 1.77 -13.68 20.74
C ALA A 234 2.56 -15.00 20.62
N ASN A 235 1.87 -16.12 20.33
CA ASN A 235 2.49 -17.44 20.20
C ASN A 235 3.21 -17.68 18.85
N THR A 236 3.17 -16.71 17.94
CA THR A 236 3.84 -16.83 16.63
C THR A 236 5.26 -16.29 16.69
N LYS A 237 6.20 -16.93 15.97
CA LYS A 237 7.60 -16.47 15.90
C LYS A 237 7.75 -15.00 15.48
N THR A 238 6.84 -14.54 14.63
CA THR A 238 6.83 -13.17 14.08
C THR A 238 5.94 -12.21 14.87
N LYS A 239 5.23 -12.66 15.91
CA LYS A 239 4.22 -11.85 16.62
C LYS A 239 3.28 -11.12 15.65
N LYS A 240 2.79 -11.86 14.64
CA LYS A 240 1.97 -11.30 13.57
C LYS A 240 0.60 -10.87 14.10
N LEU A 241 -0.06 -9.97 13.37
CA LEU A 241 -1.45 -9.59 13.65
C LEU A 241 -2.42 -10.70 13.24
N GLU A 242 -3.57 -10.74 13.91
CA GLU A 242 -4.71 -11.55 13.46
C GLU A 242 -5.12 -11.17 12.03
N LYS A 243 -5.48 -12.19 11.25
CA LYS A 243 -5.88 -11.99 9.86
C LYS A 243 -7.26 -11.33 9.81
N ARG A 244 -7.36 -10.21 9.10
CA ARG A 244 -8.67 -9.65 8.74
C ARG A 244 -9.21 -10.38 7.52
N PHE A 245 -10.50 -10.73 7.56
CA PHE A 245 -11.16 -11.38 6.44
C PHE A 245 -11.24 -10.43 5.24
N THR A 246 -10.99 -10.96 4.04
CA THR A 246 -11.26 -10.27 2.78
C THR A 246 -11.73 -11.31 1.76
N PRO A 247 -12.81 -11.05 1.01
CA PRO A 247 -13.34 -12.03 0.06
C PRO A 247 -12.45 -12.16 -1.19
N PHE A 248 -11.51 -11.23 -1.42
CA PHE A 248 -10.56 -11.29 -2.52
C PHE A 248 -9.44 -12.32 -2.33
N ALA A 249 -9.17 -12.76 -1.10
CA ALA A 249 -8.03 -13.65 -0.82
C ALA A 249 -8.29 -15.14 -1.14
N TYR A 250 -9.51 -15.54 -1.50
CA TYR A 250 -9.87 -16.95 -1.61
C TYR A 250 -10.46 -17.30 -2.97
N LYS A 251 -10.02 -18.44 -3.51
CA LYS A 251 -10.49 -18.98 -4.81
C LYS A 251 -12.01 -19.08 -4.92
N ARG A 252 -12.67 -19.44 -3.83
CA ARG A 252 -14.12 -19.68 -3.79
C ARG A 252 -14.95 -18.40 -3.75
N THR A 253 -14.34 -17.26 -3.42
CA THR A 253 -15.05 -15.98 -3.19
C THR A 253 -14.56 -14.85 -4.08
N ILE A 254 -13.39 -14.97 -4.72
CA ILE A 254 -12.79 -13.91 -5.53
C ILE A 254 -13.67 -13.49 -6.72
N GLU A 255 -14.33 -14.42 -7.41
CA GLU A 255 -15.20 -14.07 -8.54
C GLU A 255 -16.42 -13.24 -8.10
N ASP A 256 -17.06 -13.65 -7.00
CA ASP A 256 -18.18 -12.90 -6.41
C ASP A 256 -17.72 -11.52 -5.91
N ALA A 257 -16.55 -11.46 -5.25
CA ALA A 257 -15.97 -10.20 -4.77
C ALA A 257 -15.67 -9.22 -5.90
N LEU A 258 -15.09 -9.71 -7.01
CA LEU A 258 -14.82 -8.90 -8.21
C LEU A 258 -16.12 -8.42 -8.83
N LEU A 259 -17.10 -9.31 -9.05
CA LEU A 259 -18.39 -8.94 -9.63
C LEU A 259 -19.09 -7.87 -8.80
N ARG A 260 -19.18 -8.07 -7.48
CA ARG A 260 -19.78 -7.08 -6.57
C ARG A 260 -19.04 -5.75 -6.60
N SER A 261 -17.72 -5.75 -6.81
CA SER A 261 -16.94 -4.52 -6.92
C SER A 261 -17.27 -3.79 -8.22
N PHE A 262 -17.41 -4.52 -9.32
CA PHE A 262 -17.82 -3.95 -10.60
C PHE A 262 -19.25 -3.41 -10.55
N GLU A 263 -20.18 -4.13 -9.91
CA GLU A 263 -21.56 -3.69 -9.67
C GLU A 263 -21.62 -2.44 -8.78
N HIS A 264 -20.81 -2.39 -7.72
CA HIS A 264 -20.71 -1.23 -6.83
C HIS A 264 -20.29 0.05 -7.56
N PHE A 265 -19.48 -0.08 -8.61
CA PHE A 265 -18.98 1.02 -9.44
C PHE A 265 -19.59 1.04 -10.85
N ALA A 266 -20.76 0.41 -11.04
CA ALA A 266 -21.37 0.27 -12.38
C ALA A 266 -21.66 1.63 -13.04
N ASP A 267 -21.98 2.65 -12.24
CA ASP A 267 -22.31 4.01 -12.70
C ASP A 267 -21.08 4.91 -12.89
N ALA A 268 -19.86 4.42 -12.66
CA ALA A 268 -18.62 5.18 -12.92
C ALA A 268 -18.34 5.25 -14.43
N GLY A 269 -17.83 6.37 -14.96
CA GLY A 269 -17.59 6.52 -16.40
C GLY A 269 -16.66 5.44 -17.00
N ALA A 270 -15.64 5.04 -16.24
CA ALA A 270 -14.80 3.90 -16.58
C ALA A 270 -14.35 3.11 -15.34
N ILE A 271 -14.13 1.81 -15.52
CA ILE A 271 -13.51 0.92 -14.53
C ILE A 271 -12.21 0.37 -15.11
N VAL A 272 -11.09 0.64 -14.45
CA VAL A 272 -9.76 0.13 -14.80
C VAL A 272 -9.31 -0.86 -13.72
N LEU A 273 -9.11 -2.12 -14.08
CA LEU A 273 -8.59 -3.14 -13.17
C LEU A 273 -7.17 -3.54 -13.57
N SER A 274 -6.23 -3.48 -12.62
CA SER A 274 -4.93 -4.15 -12.74
C SER A 274 -5.01 -5.56 -12.15
N TYR A 275 -4.58 -6.56 -12.92
CA TYR A 275 -4.59 -7.95 -12.46
C TYR A 275 -3.43 -8.79 -13.00
N SER A 276 -2.83 -9.62 -12.14
CA SER A 276 -1.72 -10.49 -12.52
C SER A 276 -2.19 -11.72 -13.30
N SER A 277 -1.46 -12.13 -14.34
CA SER A 277 -1.70 -13.38 -15.07
C SER A 277 -1.44 -14.64 -14.24
N ASN A 278 -0.79 -14.51 -13.08
CA ASN A 278 -0.51 -15.60 -12.14
C ASN A 278 -1.47 -15.60 -10.94
N ALA A 279 -2.70 -15.15 -11.18
CA ALA A 279 -3.79 -15.13 -10.21
C ALA A 279 -5.06 -15.71 -10.84
N ILE A 280 -6.01 -16.11 -10.00
CA ILE A 280 -7.35 -16.48 -10.45
C ILE A 280 -8.36 -15.42 -9.99
N PRO A 281 -9.46 -15.18 -10.72
CA PRO A 281 -9.85 -15.83 -11.98
C PRO A 281 -8.97 -15.42 -13.17
N GLU A 282 -9.03 -16.21 -14.24
CA GLU A 282 -8.26 -15.95 -15.46
C GLU A 282 -8.80 -14.73 -16.23
N ALA A 283 -7.99 -14.18 -17.13
CA ALA A 283 -8.31 -12.94 -17.84
C ALA A 283 -9.65 -13.00 -18.62
N ALA A 284 -9.95 -14.11 -19.29
CA ALA A 284 -11.22 -14.29 -19.99
C ALA A 284 -12.42 -14.15 -19.04
N ARG A 285 -12.31 -14.74 -17.85
CA ARG A 285 -13.37 -14.68 -16.84
C ARG A 285 -13.52 -13.29 -16.26
N ILE A 286 -12.43 -12.58 -16.01
CA ILE A 286 -12.47 -11.18 -15.55
C ILE A 286 -13.17 -10.30 -16.58
N ARG A 287 -12.82 -10.45 -17.86
CA ARG A 287 -13.46 -9.73 -18.97
C ARG A 287 -14.97 -10.01 -19.00
N ASP A 288 -15.39 -11.26 -18.86
CA ASP A 288 -16.80 -11.63 -18.82
C ASP A 288 -17.54 -11.02 -17.63
N LEU A 289 -16.90 -10.95 -16.45
CA LEU A 289 -17.48 -10.34 -15.25
C LEU A 289 -17.63 -8.82 -15.41
N LEU A 290 -16.59 -8.14 -15.92
CA LEU A 290 -16.64 -6.69 -16.15
C LEU A 290 -17.63 -6.33 -17.26
N GLY A 291 -17.77 -7.18 -18.28
CA GLY A 291 -18.74 -7.03 -19.37
C GLY A 291 -20.20 -7.13 -18.95
N LYS A 292 -20.49 -7.55 -17.71
CA LYS A 292 -21.85 -7.51 -17.14
C LYS A 292 -22.29 -6.11 -16.74
N VAL A 293 -21.35 -5.21 -16.47
CA VAL A 293 -21.62 -3.84 -16.00
C VAL A 293 -21.15 -2.76 -16.97
N LYS A 294 -20.21 -3.08 -17.86
CA LYS A 294 -19.72 -2.17 -18.90
C LYS A 294 -19.89 -2.77 -20.30
N PRO A 295 -20.48 -2.03 -21.26
CA PRO A 295 -20.76 -2.55 -22.61
C PRO A 295 -19.49 -2.79 -23.44
N SER A 296 -18.41 -2.05 -23.17
CA SER A 296 -17.12 -2.22 -23.84
C SER A 296 -16.04 -2.60 -22.83
N VAL A 297 -15.31 -3.68 -23.10
CA VAL A 297 -14.17 -4.11 -22.28
C VAL A 297 -12.94 -4.35 -23.15
N GLU A 298 -11.94 -3.50 -22.97
CA GLU A 298 -10.61 -3.63 -23.56
C GLU A 298 -9.67 -4.35 -22.58
N VAL A 299 -8.75 -5.17 -23.10
CA VAL A 299 -7.74 -5.86 -22.29
C VAL A 299 -6.35 -5.60 -22.88
N ILE A 300 -5.49 -4.97 -22.10
CA ILE A 300 -4.09 -4.71 -22.45
C ILE A 300 -3.20 -5.67 -21.65
N ALA A 301 -2.39 -6.48 -22.35
CA ALA A 301 -1.37 -7.32 -21.73
C ALA A 301 -0.04 -6.57 -21.67
N ILE A 302 0.61 -6.61 -20.51
CA ILE A 302 1.93 -6.00 -20.28
C ILE A 302 2.87 -7.12 -19.85
N ASP A 303 3.86 -7.42 -20.67
CA ASP A 303 4.78 -8.52 -20.40
C ASP A 303 5.74 -8.17 -19.25
N HIS A 304 5.76 -8.97 -18.18
CA HIS A 304 6.73 -8.84 -17.10
C HIS A 304 7.63 -10.08 -16.97
N LYS A 305 8.93 -9.91 -17.20
CA LYS A 305 9.93 -10.89 -16.75
C LYS A 305 10.15 -10.73 -15.25
N TYR A 306 9.64 -11.66 -14.44
CA TYR A 306 9.98 -11.73 -13.01
C TYR A 306 11.38 -12.34 -12.84
N SER A 307 12.27 -11.61 -12.16
CA SER A 307 13.51 -12.16 -11.63
C SER A 307 13.37 -12.37 -10.12
N PHE A 308 12.55 -13.34 -9.70
CA PHE A 308 12.51 -13.78 -8.31
C PHE A 308 12.77 -15.28 -8.23
N GLY A 309 14.00 -15.63 -7.91
CA GLY A 309 14.42 -17.00 -7.61
C GLY A 309 15.95 -17.09 -7.54
N THR A 310 16.51 -17.29 -6.36
CA THR A 310 17.92 -17.67 -6.15
C THR A 310 18.20 -19.15 -6.46
N HIS A 311 17.31 -19.82 -7.21
CA HIS A 311 17.49 -21.19 -7.63
C HIS A 311 17.69 -21.22 -9.15
N VAL A 312 18.87 -21.68 -9.59
CA VAL A 312 19.26 -21.87 -11.00
C VAL A 312 18.31 -22.81 -11.75
N ALA A 313 17.45 -23.56 -11.04
CA ALA A 313 16.45 -24.48 -11.59
C ALA A 313 15.00 -23.95 -11.60
N ALA A 314 14.72 -22.73 -11.11
CA ALA A 314 13.38 -22.18 -11.20
C ALA A 314 13.13 -21.66 -12.61
N ALA A 315 12.33 -22.39 -13.40
CA ALA A 315 11.86 -21.96 -14.72
C ALA A 315 11.35 -20.51 -14.62
N ARG A 316 11.90 -19.62 -15.47
CA ARG A 316 11.42 -18.23 -15.62
C ARG A 316 9.93 -18.30 -15.94
N ARG A 317 9.06 -18.01 -14.96
CA ARG A 317 7.64 -17.81 -15.23
C ARG A 317 7.50 -16.40 -15.79
N ASP A 318 7.24 -16.30 -17.08
CA ASP A 318 6.76 -15.06 -17.68
C ASP A 318 5.38 -14.80 -17.09
N VAL A 319 5.29 -13.82 -16.19
CA VAL A 319 4.02 -13.38 -15.60
C VAL A 319 3.69 -12.08 -16.29
N SER A 320 2.51 -11.96 -16.88
CA SER A 320 2.04 -10.69 -17.44
C SER A 320 1.19 -9.97 -16.40
N GLU A 321 1.16 -8.64 -16.47
CA GLU A 321 0.15 -7.83 -15.79
C GLU A 321 -0.88 -7.43 -16.85
N TYR A 322 -2.16 -7.57 -16.52
CA TYR A 322 -3.26 -7.16 -17.38
C TYR A 322 -3.88 -5.86 -16.86
N LEU A 323 -4.27 -5.00 -17.80
CA LEU A 323 -5.21 -3.90 -17.56
C LEU A 323 -6.52 -4.23 -18.27
N PHE A 324 -7.61 -4.35 -17.51
CA PHE A 324 -8.96 -4.44 -18.04
C PHE A 324 -9.60 -3.07 -17.95
N ILE A 325 -10.14 -2.58 -19.05
CA ILE A 325 -10.69 -1.22 -19.15
C ILE A 325 -12.14 -1.34 -19.62
N GLY A 326 -13.06 -1.18 -18.68
CA GLY A 326 -14.50 -1.13 -18.94
C GLY A 326 -14.96 0.30 -19.15
N ARG A 327 -15.70 0.57 -20.23
CA ARG A 327 -16.25 1.90 -20.59
C ARG A 327 -17.70 1.77 -21.04
N ASP A 328 -18.45 2.87 -20.90
CA ASP A 328 -19.81 3.02 -21.42
C ASP A 328 -19.89 3.14 -22.95
#